data_AF-A0AAW0GNZ0-F1
#
_entry.id   AF-A0AAW0GNZ0-F1
#
_cell.length_a   1.000
_cell.length_b   1.000
_cell.length_c   1.000
_cell.angle_alpha   90.00
_cell.angle_beta   90.00
_cell.angle_gamma   90.00
#
_symmetry.space_group_name_H-M   'P 1'
#
loop_
_entity.id
_entity.type
_entity.pdbx_description
1 polymer ?
#
loop_
_entity_poly.entity_id
_entity_poly.type
_entity_poly.pdbx_seq_one_letter_code
_entity_poly.pdbx_strand_id
1 'polypeptide(L)'
;MAPLLILPNPRTVMASYYGGILVNNFIGSSGSAEIVELTIPDDNVSGYAAFEGNVLKRAVFINMHAWLLSSTGTRPFVHIDLLSTFSSKTASAKRLIINHADDTQNLTFAGQSFETSDARPTGKISQETIDLTKGLDIRSTEAVLLSF
;
A
#
# COMPACT_ATOMS: atom_id res chain seq x y z
N MET A 1 -41.37 -28.25 -2.29
CA MET A 1 -40.34 -27.45 -1.60
C MET A 1 -39.09 -27.51 -2.46
N ALA A 2 -38.76 -26.45 -3.19
CA ALA A 2 -37.56 -26.42 -4.03
C ALA A 2 -36.32 -26.21 -3.13
N PRO A 3 -35.19 -26.89 -3.38
CA PRO A 3 -33.99 -26.70 -2.58
C PRO A 3 -33.47 -25.27 -2.77
N LEU A 4 -33.06 -24.64 -1.66
CA LEU A 4 -32.33 -23.38 -1.71
C LEU A 4 -31.03 -23.62 -2.50
N LEU A 5 -30.94 -23.04 -3.69
CA LEU A 5 -29.69 -23.00 -4.46
C LEU A 5 -28.71 -22.12 -3.65
N ILE A 6 -27.81 -22.76 -2.91
CA ILE A 6 -26.64 -22.07 -2.37
C ILE A 6 -25.74 -21.80 -3.57
N LEU A 7 -25.91 -20.63 -4.19
CA LEU A 7 -24.96 -20.17 -5.19
C LEU A 7 -23.61 -20.02 -4.49
N PRO A 8 -22.50 -20.51 -5.10
CA PRO A 8 -21.17 -20.20 -4.59
C PRO A 8 -21.07 -18.69 -4.41
N ASN A 9 -20.53 -18.24 -3.27
CA ASN A 9 -20.22 -16.83 -3.12
C ASN A 9 -19.41 -16.39 -4.35
N PRO A 10 -19.73 -15.23 -4.96
CA PRO A 10 -18.97 -14.72 -6.08
C PRO A 10 -17.48 -14.81 -5.77
N ARG A 11 -16.65 -15.17 -6.75
CA ARG A 11 -15.20 -15.08 -6.57
C ARG A 11 -14.86 -13.64 -6.21
N THR A 12 -14.47 -13.41 -4.96
CA THR A 12 -14.15 -12.09 -4.43
C THR A 12 -12.70 -12.06 -4.01
N VAL A 13 -11.99 -11.02 -4.45
CA VAL A 13 -10.62 -10.76 -4.03
C VAL A 13 -10.63 -10.28 -2.58
N MET A 14 -9.83 -10.92 -1.74
CA MET A 14 -9.68 -10.58 -0.32
C MET A 14 -8.62 -9.50 -0.13
N ALA A 15 -8.69 -8.74 0.97
CA ALA A 15 -7.73 -7.69 1.29
C ALA A 15 -6.26 -8.18 1.27
N SER A 16 -6.01 -9.42 1.72
CA SER A 16 -4.66 -10.03 1.69
C SER A 16 -4.07 -10.14 0.28
N TYR A 17 -4.89 -10.26 -0.77
CA TYR A 17 -4.43 -10.29 -2.15
C TYR A 17 -3.74 -8.98 -2.55
N TYR A 18 -4.26 -7.84 -2.09
CA TYR A 18 -3.64 -6.53 -2.32
C TYR A 18 -2.33 -6.37 -1.55
N GLY A 19 -2.21 -6.98 -0.37
CA GLY A 19 -0.93 -7.14 0.32
C GLY A 19 0.09 -7.89 -0.55
N GLY A 20 -0.35 -8.98 -1.20
CA GLY A 20 0.47 -9.71 -2.17
C GLY A 20 0.88 -8.86 -3.37
N ILE A 21 -0.02 -8.04 -3.94
CA ILE A 21 0.30 -7.10 -5.03
C ILE A 21 1.35 -6.09 -4.57
N LEU A 22 1.17 -5.49 -3.39
CA LEU A 22 2.10 -4.52 -2.81
C LEU A 22 3.49 -5.14 -2.64
N VAL A 23 3.57 -6.33 -2.02
CA VAL A 23 4.84 -7.06 -1.83
C VAL A 23 5.48 -7.40 -3.18
N ASN A 24 4.72 -7.89 -4.16
CA ASN A 24 5.24 -8.20 -5.49
C ASN A 24 5.84 -6.97 -6.20
N ASN A 25 5.19 -5.80 -6.06
CA ASN A 25 5.73 -4.54 -6.59
C ASN A 25 6.96 -4.08 -5.78
N PHE A 26 7.00 -4.31 -4.47
CA PHE A 26 8.10 -3.93 -3.59
C PHE A 26 9.38 -4.76 -3.81
N ILE A 27 9.26 -6.08 -3.97
CA ILE A 27 10.41 -6.95 -4.25
C ILE A 27 10.89 -6.81 -5.69
N GLY A 28 10.00 -6.47 -6.63
CA GLY A 28 10.34 -6.33 -8.04
C GLY A 28 10.61 -7.67 -8.74
N SER A 29 11.08 -7.62 -9.99
CA SER A 29 11.21 -8.79 -10.87
C SER A 29 12.64 -9.30 -11.05
N SER A 30 13.63 -8.67 -10.41
CA SER A 30 15.05 -9.00 -10.59
C SER A 30 15.45 -10.33 -9.95
N GLY A 31 14.72 -10.75 -8.89
CA GLY A 31 15.10 -11.88 -8.05
C GLY A 31 16.28 -11.60 -7.11
N SER A 32 16.79 -10.37 -7.05
CA SER A 32 17.96 -9.98 -6.26
C SER A 32 17.67 -8.90 -5.21
N ALA A 33 16.41 -8.77 -4.80
CA ALA A 33 16.01 -7.79 -3.81
C ALA A 33 16.58 -8.14 -2.42
N GLU A 34 17.31 -7.20 -1.85
CA GLU A 34 17.78 -7.23 -0.47
C GLU A 34 16.95 -6.23 0.35
N ILE A 35 16.31 -6.71 1.41
CA ILE A 35 15.34 -5.93 2.19
C ILE A 35 15.94 -5.56 3.54
N VAL A 36 15.77 -4.30 3.94
CA VAL A 36 16.06 -3.82 5.29
C VAL A 36 14.83 -3.14 5.87
N GLU A 37 14.63 -3.30 7.17
CA GLU A 37 13.65 -2.52 7.91
C GLU A 37 14.19 -1.11 8.18
N LEU A 38 13.32 -0.11 8.02
CA LEU A 38 13.62 1.28 8.30
C LEU A 38 13.14 1.63 9.70
N THR A 39 13.94 2.35 10.46
CA THR A 39 13.49 2.90 11.75
C THR A 39 12.61 4.12 11.51
N ILE A 40 11.33 4.00 11.89
CA ILE A 40 10.35 5.09 11.83
C ILE A 40 9.98 5.49 13.27
N PRO A 41 10.03 6.78 13.65
CA PRO A 41 9.72 7.23 15.01
C PRO A 41 8.20 7.32 15.25
N ASP A 42 7.45 6.27 14.90
CA ASP A 42 6.01 6.14 15.14
C ASP A 42 5.64 4.66 15.36
N ASP A 43 4.97 4.35 16.46
CA ASP A 43 4.65 2.98 16.87
C ASP A 43 3.66 2.26 15.93
N ASN A 44 2.94 3.02 15.08
CA ASN A 44 1.96 2.47 14.14
C ASN A 44 2.50 2.40 12.71
N VAL A 45 3.71 2.91 12.43
CA VAL A 45 4.25 2.94 11.07
C VAL A 45 5.45 2.02 10.95
N SER A 46 5.33 1.04 10.05
CA SER A 46 6.45 0.20 9.63
C SER A 46 6.99 0.69 8.28
N GLY A 47 8.31 0.64 8.11
CA GLY A 47 8.99 1.02 6.88
C GLY A 47 9.97 -0.07 6.43
N TYR A 48 10.04 -0.33 5.13
CA TYR A 48 11.02 -1.27 4.55
C TYR A 48 11.61 -0.69 3.28
N ALA A 49 12.90 -0.92 3.04
CA ALA A 49 13.59 -0.56 1.81
C ALA A 49 14.11 -1.80 1.08
N ALA A 50 13.98 -1.81 -0.24
CA ALA A 50 14.48 -2.86 -1.11
C ALA A 50 15.60 -2.31 -2.00
N PHE A 51 16.74 -2.99 -1.96
CA PHE A 51 17.95 -2.72 -2.73
C PHE A 51 18.15 -3.80 -3.78
N GLU A 52 18.72 -3.43 -4.92
CA GLU A 52 19.20 -4.36 -5.94
C GLU A 52 20.62 -3.96 -6.30
N GLY A 53 21.60 -4.83 -6.02
CA GLY A 53 23.01 -4.54 -6.28
C GLY A 53 23.50 -3.28 -5.56
N ASN A 54 23.19 -3.13 -4.26
CA ASN A 54 23.49 -1.96 -3.43
C ASN A 54 22.84 -0.64 -3.87
N VAL A 55 21.89 -0.68 -4.82
CA VAL A 55 21.13 0.50 -5.24
C VAL A 55 19.74 0.43 -4.65
N LEU A 56 19.32 1.47 -3.93
CA LEU A 56 17.95 1.61 -3.47
C LEU A 56 17.02 1.67 -4.68
N LYS A 57 16.03 0.78 -4.72
CA LYS A 57 15.03 0.77 -5.79
C LYS A 57 13.66 1.17 -5.31
N ARG A 58 13.28 0.71 -4.11
CA ARG A 58 11.91 0.84 -3.60
C ARG A 58 11.91 0.98 -2.09
N ALA A 59 10.91 1.66 -1.56
CA ALA A 59 10.61 1.70 -0.14
C ALA A 59 9.10 1.58 0.06
N VAL A 60 8.66 0.90 1.11
CA VAL A 60 7.24 0.83 1.48
C VAL A 60 7.07 1.30 2.91
N PHE A 61 6.04 2.11 3.13
CA PHE A 61 5.62 2.58 4.45
C PHE A 61 4.17 2.16 4.67
N ILE A 62 3.86 1.67 5.87
CA ILE A 62 2.54 1.13 6.18
C ILE A 62 2.08 1.68 7.52
N ASN A 63 0.96 2.40 7.53
CA ASN A 63 0.36 2.96 8.73
C ASN A 63 -0.76 2.04 9.23
N MET A 64 -0.45 1.29 10.29
CA MET A 64 -1.31 0.30 10.93
C MET A 64 -2.24 0.90 11.99
N HIS A 65 -2.23 2.22 12.17
CA HIS A 65 -3.23 2.88 13.00
C HIS A 65 -4.62 2.61 12.39
N ALA A 66 -5.48 1.92 13.15
CA ALA A 66 -6.79 1.52 12.68
C ALA A 66 -7.72 2.73 12.59
N TRP A 67 -8.25 2.99 11.39
CA TRP A 67 -9.35 3.92 11.17
C TRP A 67 -10.58 3.11 10.81
N LEU A 68 -11.52 2.99 11.76
CA LEU A 68 -12.73 2.16 11.62
C LEU A 68 -13.92 2.98 11.15
N LEU A 69 -14.97 2.33 10.64
CA LEU A 69 -16.24 2.99 10.30
C LEU A 69 -16.86 3.74 11.49
N SER A 70 -16.63 3.25 12.71
CA SER A 70 -17.08 3.88 13.96
C SER A 70 -16.20 5.04 14.42
N SER A 71 -15.06 5.29 13.76
CA SER A 71 -14.15 6.37 14.12
C SER A 71 -14.77 7.73 13.78
N THR A 72 -14.53 8.71 14.64
CA THR A 72 -15.08 10.06 14.49
C THR A 72 -13.97 11.09 14.35
N GLY A 73 -14.26 12.22 13.69
CA GLY A 73 -13.29 13.30 13.49
C GLY A 73 -12.47 13.16 12.21
N THR A 74 -11.31 13.82 12.16
CA THR A 74 -10.41 13.78 11.01
C THR A 74 -9.54 12.52 11.05
N ARG A 75 -9.52 11.75 9.97
CA ARG A 75 -8.63 10.58 9.82
C ARG A 75 -7.17 11.01 10.02
N PRO A 76 -6.45 10.45 11.03
CA PRO A 76 -5.08 10.85 11.31
C PRO A 76 -4.14 10.51 10.15
N PHE A 77 -2.98 11.18 10.15
CA PHE A 77 -1.87 10.86 9.28
C PHE A 77 -0.55 11.01 10.03
N VAL A 78 0.48 10.35 9.53
CA VAL A 78 1.86 10.48 10.00
C VAL A 78 2.67 11.11 8.89
N HIS A 79 3.48 12.10 9.23
CA HIS A 79 4.46 12.70 8.33
C HIS A 79 5.79 11.96 8.46
N ILE A 80 6.34 11.50 7.34
CA ILE A 80 7.62 10.79 7.30
C ILE A 80 8.66 11.68 6.62
N ASP A 81 9.71 12.03 7.35
CA ASP A 81 10.89 12.70 6.81
C ASP A 81 11.77 11.72 6.03
N LEU A 82 12.03 12.01 4.75
CA LEU A 82 12.71 11.09 3.82
C LEU A 82 14.10 11.55 3.40
N LEU A 83 14.44 12.83 3.63
CA LEU A 83 15.64 13.50 3.14
C LEU A 83 16.93 12.91 3.73
N SER A 84 16.90 12.49 4.99
CA SER A 84 18.02 11.81 5.65
C SER A 84 18.14 10.34 5.27
N THR A 85 17.08 9.77 4.69
CA THR A 85 16.95 8.32 4.49
C THR A 85 17.43 7.92 3.10
N PHE A 86 17.23 8.77 2.09
CA PHE A 86 17.50 8.43 0.68
C PHE A 86 18.29 9.52 -0.04
N SER A 87 19.16 9.11 -0.97
CA SER A 87 19.99 10.03 -1.75
C SER A 87 19.26 10.70 -2.93
N SER A 88 18.11 10.16 -3.35
CA SER A 88 17.28 10.77 -4.39
C SER A 88 16.53 12.00 -3.88
N LYS A 89 16.20 12.92 -4.80
CA LYS A 89 15.35 14.10 -4.51
C LYS A 89 13.87 13.84 -4.79
N THR A 90 13.57 12.87 -5.65
CA THR A 90 12.19 12.52 -6.02
C THR A 90 11.99 11.01 -6.05
N ALA A 91 10.75 10.59 -5.88
CA ALA A 91 10.31 9.21 -6.07
C ALA A 91 8.92 9.18 -6.70
N SER A 92 8.56 8.07 -7.36
CA SER A 92 7.17 7.80 -7.74
C SER A 92 6.48 7.03 -6.63
N ALA A 93 5.29 7.47 -6.20
CA ALA A 93 4.49 6.77 -5.21
C ALA A 93 3.25 6.09 -5.81
N LYS A 94 2.96 4.88 -5.31
CA LYS A 94 1.73 4.14 -5.50
C LYS A 94 1.13 3.84 -4.13
N ARG A 95 -0.17 4.10 -3.95
CA ARG A 95 -0.85 3.93 -2.66
C ARG A 95 -1.75 2.70 -2.65
N LEU A 96 -1.78 1.99 -1.52
CA LEU A 96 -2.79 1.00 -1.17
C LEU A 96 -3.80 1.68 -0.24
N ILE A 97 -5.02 1.90 -0.72
CA ILE A 97 -6.02 2.75 -0.06
C ILE A 97 -7.31 1.97 0.15
N ILE A 98 -7.83 2.07 1.38
CA ILE A 98 -9.19 1.72 1.78
C ILE A 98 -9.76 2.83 2.68
N ASN A 99 -11.08 2.94 2.78
CA ASN A 99 -11.68 4.01 3.58
C ASN A 99 -11.57 3.70 5.08
N HIS A 100 -11.84 2.46 5.47
CA HIS A 100 -11.72 1.99 6.85
C HIS A 100 -11.04 0.62 6.94
N ALA A 101 -10.42 0.31 8.08
CA ALA A 101 -9.73 -0.96 8.30
C ALA A 101 -10.68 -2.16 8.37
N ASP A 102 -11.96 -1.92 8.64
CA ASP A 102 -13.04 -2.90 8.69
C ASP A 102 -13.89 -2.94 7.41
N ASP A 103 -13.50 -2.22 6.35
CA ASP A 103 -14.16 -2.33 5.04
C ASP A 103 -13.85 -3.67 4.37
N THR A 104 -14.86 -4.25 3.70
CA THR A 104 -14.73 -5.51 2.96
C THR A 104 -14.60 -5.32 1.44
N GLN A 105 -14.55 -4.08 0.97
CA GLN A 105 -14.57 -3.72 -0.45
C GLN A 105 -14.01 -2.31 -0.68
N ASN A 106 -13.85 -1.94 -1.94
CA ASN A 106 -13.28 -0.67 -2.40
C ASN A 106 -11.78 -0.49 -2.07
N LEU A 107 -11.05 -1.59 -1.88
CA LEU A 107 -9.60 -1.54 -1.73
C LEU A 107 -8.97 -1.24 -3.11
N THR A 108 -8.01 -0.33 -3.16
CA THR A 108 -7.31 0.01 -4.40
C THR A 108 -5.81 0.01 -4.22
N PHE A 109 -5.07 -0.46 -5.21
CA PHE A 109 -3.62 -0.27 -5.30
C PHE A 109 -3.29 0.54 -6.54
N ALA A 110 -2.55 1.64 -6.37
CA ALA A 110 -2.21 2.56 -7.45
C ALA A 110 -3.46 3.03 -8.24
N GLY A 111 -4.58 3.27 -7.55
CA GLY A 111 -5.85 3.66 -8.17
C GLY A 111 -6.61 2.56 -8.90
N GLN A 112 -6.13 1.31 -8.88
CA GLN A 112 -6.79 0.17 -9.51
C GLN A 112 -7.48 -0.73 -8.49
N SER A 113 -8.68 -1.21 -8.84
CA SER A 113 -9.39 -2.24 -8.10
C SER A 113 -9.23 -3.59 -8.81
N PHE A 114 -9.06 -4.63 -8.02
CA PHE A 114 -8.98 -6.04 -8.43
C PHE A 114 -10.22 -6.82 -7.98
N GLU A 115 -11.22 -6.15 -7.41
CA GLU A 115 -12.51 -6.72 -6.99
C GLU A 115 -13.39 -7.06 -8.21
N THR A 116 -12.85 -7.89 -9.09
CA THR A 116 -13.46 -8.38 -10.33
C THR A 116 -13.55 -9.90 -10.28
N SER A 117 -14.43 -10.48 -11.11
CA SER A 117 -14.69 -11.93 -11.12
C SER A 117 -13.50 -12.77 -11.60
N ASP A 118 -12.51 -12.14 -12.25
CA ASP A 118 -11.27 -12.73 -12.78
C ASP A 118 -10.00 -12.17 -12.14
N ALA A 119 -10.14 -11.31 -11.11
CA ALA A 119 -9.06 -10.60 -10.43
C ALA A 119 -8.18 -9.74 -11.36
N ARG A 120 -8.64 -9.38 -12.56
CA ARG A 120 -7.93 -8.42 -13.41
C ARG A 120 -8.18 -7.00 -12.93
N PRO A 121 -7.16 -6.11 -12.99
CA PRO A 121 -7.31 -4.74 -12.54
C PRO A 121 -8.29 -3.96 -13.43
N THR A 122 -9.05 -3.09 -12.78
CA THR A 122 -9.88 -2.07 -13.41
C THR A 122 -9.49 -0.69 -12.87
N GLY A 123 -9.77 0.36 -13.64
CA GLY A 123 -9.36 1.72 -13.32
C GLY A 123 -8.00 2.10 -13.90
N LYS A 124 -7.68 3.40 -13.82
CA LYS A 124 -6.41 3.96 -14.32
C LYS A 124 -5.34 3.82 -13.26
N ILE A 125 -4.12 3.51 -13.69
CA ILE A 125 -2.95 3.58 -12.82
C ILE A 125 -2.78 5.04 -12.38
N SER A 126 -2.74 5.23 -11.07
CA SER A 126 -2.44 6.49 -10.40
C SER A 126 -1.07 6.39 -9.76
N GLN A 127 -0.21 7.34 -10.12
CA GLN A 127 1.11 7.53 -9.53
C GLN A 127 1.29 9.02 -9.27
N GLU A 128 1.88 9.34 -8.13
CA GLU A 128 2.28 10.71 -7.79
C GLU A 128 3.80 10.82 -7.75
N THR A 129 4.32 11.99 -8.12
CA THR A 129 5.73 12.31 -7.91
C THR A 129 5.88 12.95 -6.54
N ILE A 130 6.64 12.31 -5.67
CA ILE A 130 6.97 12.80 -4.34
C ILE A 130 8.27 13.60 -4.40
N ASP A 131 8.22 14.80 -3.85
CA ASP A 131 9.40 15.58 -3.50
C ASP A 131 9.92 15.09 -2.15
N LEU A 132 10.99 14.30 -2.16
CA LEU A 132 11.55 13.67 -0.95
C LEU A 132 12.11 14.71 0.03
N THR A 133 12.31 15.96 -0.43
CA THR A 133 12.72 17.06 0.45
C THR A 133 11.60 17.57 1.36
N LYS A 134 10.35 17.23 1.04
CA LYS A 134 9.17 17.61 1.82
C LYS A 134 8.61 16.47 2.65
N GLY A 135 9.21 15.30 2.59
CA GLY A 135 8.67 14.10 3.24
C GLY A 135 7.42 13.55 2.55
N LEU A 136 6.71 12.68 3.27
CA LEU A 136 5.53 11.97 2.79
C LEU A 136 4.49 11.85 3.91
N ASP A 137 3.25 12.21 3.61
CA ASP A 137 2.11 11.93 4.49
C ASP A 137 1.49 10.56 4.17
N ILE A 138 1.26 9.78 5.22
CA ILE A 138 0.56 8.49 5.18
C ILE A 138 -0.60 8.50 6.17
N ARG A 139 -1.84 8.33 5.68
CA ARG A 139 -3.03 8.31 6.55
C ARG A 139 -3.10 6.98 7.30
N SER A 140 -3.79 6.98 8.43
CA SER A 140 -4.14 5.73 9.14
C SER A 140 -4.79 4.72 8.18
N THR A 141 -4.47 3.43 8.27
CA THR A 141 -5.02 2.39 7.37
C THR A 141 -4.66 2.62 5.90
N GLU A 142 -3.39 2.86 5.63
CA GLU A 142 -2.86 3.10 4.28
C GLU A 142 -1.46 2.49 4.16
N ALA A 143 -1.06 2.13 2.93
CA ALA A 143 0.34 1.87 2.61
C ALA A 143 0.79 2.67 1.38
N VAL A 144 2.06 3.08 1.35
CA VAL A 144 2.64 3.80 0.22
C VAL A 144 3.91 3.08 -0.23
N LEU A 145 3.97 2.73 -1.51
CA LEU A 145 5.16 2.23 -2.19
C LEU A 145 5.84 3.36 -2.96
N LEU A 146 7.08 3.66 -2.61
CA LEU A 146 7.98 4.54 -3.36
C LEU A 146 8.85 3.73 -4.32
N SER A 147 9.13 4.29 -5.48
CA SER A 147 10.10 3.80 -6.47
C SER A 147 11.05 4.92 -6.88
N PHE A 148 12.35 4.62 -6.94
CA PHE A 148 13.44 5.56 -7.18
C PHE A 148 14.10 5.34 -8.54
#